data_AF-K6WBF4-F1
#
_entry.id   AF-K6WBF4-F1
#
_cell.length_a   1.000
_cell.length_b   1.000
_cell.length_c   1.000
_cell.angle_alpha   90.00
_cell.angle_beta   90.00
_cell.angle_gamma   90.00
#
_symmetry.space_group_name_H-M   'P 1'
#
loop_
_entity.id
_entity.type
_entity.pdbx_description
1 polymer ?
#
loop_
_entity_poly.entity_id
_entity_poly.type
_entity_poly.pdbx_seq_one_letter_code
_entity_poly.pdbx_strand_id
1 'polypeptide(L)'
;MDMSFLGDESFADDPDGAVHDVAQVMPGDDLDDPGNHLWMHADGRVWDLGPAELDTDDDGVSDSLTRNGPDGITVYTDSDRDGQVDKITNVDTQGVFSSRALDPDSGIWVPTDSGRLG
;
A
#
# COMPACT_ATOMS: atom_id res chain seq x y z
N MET A 1 -24.55 -51.20 -32.97
CA MET A 1 -23.79 -50.21 -33.77
C MET A 1 -24.58 -48.93 -33.75
N ASP A 2 -23.90 -47.85 -33.37
CA ASP A 2 -24.16 -46.42 -33.64
C ASP A 2 -25.43 -45.81 -33.02
N MET A 3 -25.46 -44.57 -32.53
CA MET A 3 -24.50 -43.49 -32.25
C MET A 3 -25.34 -42.42 -31.50
N SER A 4 -24.70 -41.53 -30.75
CA SER A 4 -25.08 -40.13 -30.44
C SER A 4 -25.07 -39.82 -28.94
N PHE A 5 -24.10 -38.98 -28.57
CA PHE A 5 -23.87 -38.40 -27.26
C PHE A 5 -24.91 -37.30 -26.99
N LEU A 6 -25.51 -37.32 -25.79
CA LEU A 6 -26.41 -36.29 -25.27
C LEU A 6 -26.04 -36.01 -23.81
N GLY A 7 -26.04 -34.71 -23.48
CA GLY A 7 -26.17 -34.12 -22.12
C GLY A 7 -25.01 -34.37 -21.16
N ASP A 8 -24.33 -33.38 -20.58
CA ASP A 8 -24.86 -32.34 -19.68
C ASP A 8 -25.70 -32.93 -18.54
N GLU A 9 -25.09 -33.14 -17.37
CA GLU A 9 -25.75 -33.02 -16.06
C GLU A 9 -24.73 -32.61 -14.99
N SER A 10 -25.03 -31.47 -14.36
CA SER A 10 -24.35 -30.87 -13.22
C SER A 10 -24.86 -31.42 -11.87
N PHE A 11 -24.22 -30.93 -10.80
CA PHE A 11 -24.63 -30.90 -9.38
C PHE A 11 -24.14 -32.02 -8.45
N ALA A 12 -23.23 -31.65 -7.53
CA ALA A 12 -23.55 -31.68 -6.10
C ALA A 12 -22.53 -30.83 -5.32
N ASP A 13 -23.05 -29.83 -4.63
CA ASP A 13 -22.47 -29.11 -3.50
C ASP A 13 -22.59 -30.02 -2.25
N ASP A 14 -21.50 -30.21 -1.49
CA ASP A 14 -21.55 -30.73 -0.12
C ASP A 14 -20.59 -29.89 0.76
N PRO A 15 -21.09 -29.28 1.85
CA PRO A 15 -20.37 -28.33 2.70
C PRO A 15 -19.81 -28.96 4.00
N ASP A 16 -18.73 -28.36 4.50
CA ASP A 16 -18.17 -28.40 5.87
C ASP A 16 -17.60 -29.75 6.38
N GLY A 17 -16.37 -29.90 6.87
CA GLY A 17 -15.27 -29.00 7.21
C GLY A 17 -14.27 -29.72 8.12
N ALA A 18 -12.96 -29.44 7.98
CA ALA A 18 -12.02 -29.17 9.07
C ALA A 18 -10.54 -29.15 8.61
N VAL A 19 -10.03 -27.92 8.58
CA VAL A 19 -8.70 -27.45 9.01
C VAL A 19 -7.46 -27.92 8.24
N HIS A 20 -7.17 -27.24 7.14
CA HIS A 20 -5.80 -27.08 6.64
C HIS A 20 -5.41 -25.60 6.75
N ASP A 21 -4.36 -25.36 7.54
CA ASP A 21 -3.52 -24.17 7.72
C ASP A 21 -4.00 -22.80 7.21
N VAL A 22 -3.97 -21.84 8.14
CA VAL A 22 -4.18 -20.39 8.01
C VAL A 22 -3.11 -19.67 7.18
N ALA A 23 -2.81 -20.16 5.98
CA ALA A 23 -2.06 -19.42 4.97
C ALA A 23 -2.99 -19.12 3.80
N GLN A 24 -3.79 -18.08 3.99
CA GLN A 24 -4.57 -17.42 2.95
C GLN A 24 -3.59 -17.08 1.82
N VAL A 25 -3.70 -17.78 0.69
CA VAL A 25 -3.01 -17.39 -0.55
C VAL A 25 -3.62 -16.06 -0.97
N MET A 26 -2.86 -15.02 -0.64
CA MET A 26 -2.97 -13.64 -1.09
C MET A 26 -3.31 -13.59 -2.58
N PRO A 27 -4.15 -12.67 -3.06
CA PRO A 27 -4.04 -12.23 -4.44
C PRO A 27 -2.67 -11.56 -4.58
N GLY A 28 -1.67 -12.32 -5.04
CA GLY A 28 -0.43 -11.78 -5.53
C GLY A 28 -0.67 -11.35 -6.97
N ASP A 29 -0.73 -10.05 -7.20
CA ASP A 29 -0.41 -9.36 -8.47
C ASP A 29 -0.66 -7.83 -8.40
N ASP A 30 -1.20 -7.28 -7.30
CA ASP A 30 -1.48 -5.83 -7.21
C ASP A 30 -0.29 -4.97 -6.73
N LEU A 31 0.78 -5.58 -6.20
CA LEU A 31 1.97 -4.83 -5.74
C LEU A 31 2.92 -4.41 -6.88
N ASP A 32 2.74 -4.94 -8.09
CA ASP A 32 3.53 -4.57 -9.27
C ASP A 32 2.70 -3.78 -10.31
N ASP A 33 1.45 -3.40 -9.98
CA ASP A 33 0.69 -2.45 -10.78
C ASP A 33 1.29 -1.04 -10.61
N PRO A 34 1.76 -0.38 -11.68
CA PRO A 34 2.22 1.01 -11.61
C PRO A 34 1.18 1.96 -11.00
N GLY A 35 -0.11 1.61 -11.05
CA GLY A 35 -1.19 2.36 -10.42
C GLY A 35 -1.13 2.40 -8.88
N ASN A 36 -0.39 1.47 -8.26
CA ASN A 36 -0.24 1.37 -6.80
C ASN A 36 1.14 1.85 -6.32
N HIS A 37 1.96 2.38 -7.22
CA HIS A 37 3.25 2.96 -6.88
C HIS A 37 3.11 4.36 -6.29
N LEU A 38 3.86 4.60 -5.21
CA LEU A 38 4.03 5.92 -4.65
C LEU A 38 5.16 6.66 -5.36
N TRP A 39 4.91 7.91 -5.72
CA TRP A 39 5.90 8.79 -6.34
C TRP A 39 5.97 10.14 -5.65
N MET A 40 7.12 10.81 -5.77
CA MET A 40 7.29 12.16 -5.25
C MET A 40 8.08 13.04 -6.21
N HIS A 41 7.75 14.32 -6.25
CA HIS A 41 8.55 15.33 -6.96
C HIS A 41 9.45 16.08 -5.97
N ALA A 42 10.76 15.98 -6.17
CA ALA A 42 11.77 16.68 -5.39
C ALA A 42 12.96 17.06 -6.27
N ASP A 43 13.50 18.26 -6.05
CA ASP A 43 14.66 18.79 -6.77
C ASP A 43 14.52 18.77 -8.30
N GLY A 44 13.30 19.02 -8.80
CA GLY A 44 12.99 19.01 -10.24
C GLY A 44 12.98 17.61 -10.86
N ARG A 45 12.92 16.56 -10.04
CA ARG A 45 12.88 15.16 -10.48
C ARG A 45 11.70 14.42 -9.83
N VAL A 46 11.10 13.53 -10.60
CA VAL A 46 10.15 12.54 -10.09
C VAL A 46 10.91 11.29 -9.65
N TRP A 47 10.62 10.84 -8.43
CA TRP A 47 11.15 9.64 -7.83
C TRP A 47 10.02 8.65 -7.65
N ASP A 48 10.15 7.49 -8.28
CA ASP A 48 9.34 6.32 -7.97
C ASP A 48 9.89 5.67 -6.69
N LEU A 49 9.04 5.58 -5.68
CA LEU A 49 9.38 5.00 -4.38
C LEU A 49 9.08 3.50 -4.34
N GLY A 50 8.32 2.97 -5.31
CA GLY A 50 7.79 1.61 -5.34
C GLY A 50 6.35 1.53 -4.85
N PRO A 51 5.79 0.32 -4.76
CA PRO A 51 4.40 0.11 -4.36
C PRO A 51 4.14 0.53 -2.91
N ALA A 52 2.90 0.95 -2.63
CA ALA A 52 2.40 1.02 -1.28
C ALA A 52 2.29 -0.38 -0.65
N GLU A 53 2.58 -0.48 0.64
CA GLU A 53 2.66 -1.77 1.37
C GLU A 53 1.79 -1.79 2.65
N LEU A 54 1.30 -0.62 3.08
CA LEU A 54 0.49 -0.47 4.28
C LEU A 54 -0.78 0.33 3.98
N ASP A 55 -1.90 -0.21 4.43
CA ASP A 55 -3.19 0.48 4.54
C ASP A 55 -3.27 1.13 5.93
N THR A 56 -3.21 2.45 5.98
CA THR A 56 -3.08 3.21 7.22
C THR A 56 -4.41 3.75 7.73
N ASP A 57 -5.44 3.77 6.88
CA ASP A 57 -6.79 4.20 7.21
C ASP A 57 -7.84 3.07 7.23
N ASP A 58 -7.40 1.82 6.96
CA ASP A 58 -8.16 0.56 7.03
C ASP A 58 -9.34 0.52 6.03
N ASP A 59 -9.12 1.04 4.83
CA ASP A 59 -10.13 1.10 3.79
C ASP A 59 -10.00 0.01 2.71
N GLY A 60 -8.98 -0.84 2.85
CA GLY A 60 -8.71 -2.01 2.02
C GLY A 60 -7.70 -1.75 0.89
N VAL A 61 -7.16 -0.54 0.76
CA VAL A 61 -6.12 -0.19 -0.23
C VAL A 61 -4.88 0.30 0.50
N SER A 62 -3.71 -0.24 0.14
CA SER A 62 -2.45 0.28 0.69
C SER A 62 -2.17 1.68 0.17
N ASP A 63 -1.89 2.60 1.08
CA ASP A 63 -1.67 4.03 0.85
C ASP A 63 -0.27 4.51 1.27
N SER A 64 0.49 3.64 1.95
CA SER A 64 1.73 4.03 2.61
C SER A 64 2.89 3.08 2.38
N LEU A 65 4.09 3.65 2.41
CA LEU A 65 5.36 2.95 2.28
C LEU A 65 6.33 3.38 3.39
N THR A 66 6.93 2.39 4.06
CA THR A 66 7.94 2.64 5.10
C THR A 66 9.34 2.34 4.58
N ARG A 67 10.27 3.29 4.77
CA ARG A 67 11.69 3.14 4.44
C ARG A 67 12.55 3.32 5.68
N ASN A 68 13.43 2.36 5.91
CA ASN A 68 14.40 2.39 7.00
C ASN A 68 15.75 2.85 6.45
N GLY A 69 16.43 3.72 7.19
CA GLY A 69 17.73 4.26 6.82
C GLY A 69 18.62 4.52 8.04
N PRO A 70 19.87 4.98 7.81
CA PRO A 70 20.79 5.32 8.90
C PRO A 70 20.26 6.45 9.80
N ASP A 71 19.42 7.33 9.26
CA ASP A 71 18.85 8.47 9.97
C ASP A 71 17.58 8.12 10.76
N GLY A 72 17.05 6.89 10.61
CA GLY A 72 15.83 6.42 11.26
C GLY A 72 14.82 5.85 10.27
N ILE A 73 13.54 6.11 10.51
CA ILE A 73 12.42 5.61 9.71
C ILE A 73 11.76 6.78 8.98
N THR A 74 11.36 6.57 7.74
CA THR A 74 10.54 7.49 6.97
C THR A 74 9.28 6.77 6.48
N VAL A 75 8.12 7.36 6.73
CA VAL A 75 6.83 6.91 6.21
C VAL A 75 6.39 7.91 5.15
N TYR A 76 6.05 7.40 3.99
CA TYR A 76 5.44 8.12 2.87
C TYR A 76 3.98 7.68 2.78
N THR A 77 3.05 8.63 2.66
CA THR A 77 1.61 8.38 2.58
C THR A 77 1.01 9.18 1.43
N ASP A 78 0.11 8.54 0.70
CA ASP A 78 -0.77 9.13 -0.32
C ASP A 78 -2.22 8.95 0.17
N SER A 79 -2.82 10.02 0.70
CA SER A 79 -4.15 9.96 1.32
C SER A 79 -5.29 10.17 0.31
N ASP A 80 -5.00 10.67 -0.89
CA ASP A 80 -6.00 10.95 -1.93
C ASP A 80 -5.98 9.95 -3.11
N ARG A 81 -5.00 9.03 -3.10
CA ARG A 81 -4.85 7.88 -4.00
C ARG A 81 -4.59 8.27 -5.44
N ASP A 82 -3.86 9.35 -5.67
CA ASP A 82 -3.38 9.73 -6.99
C ASP A 82 -1.96 9.21 -7.31
N GLY A 83 -1.36 8.48 -6.37
CA GLY A 83 -0.01 7.94 -6.36
C GLY A 83 1.04 8.95 -5.84
N GLN A 84 0.71 10.24 -5.74
CA GLN A 84 1.61 11.25 -5.23
C GLN A 84 1.64 11.21 -3.71
N VAL A 85 2.84 11.17 -3.14
CA VAL A 85 2.97 11.33 -1.69
C VAL A 85 2.52 12.74 -1.29
N ASP A 86 1.52 12.80 -0.41
CA ASP A 86 1.00 14.03 0.18
C ASP A 86 1.48 14.26 1.63
N LYS A 87 2.02 13.23 2.29
CA LYS A 87 2.52 13.33 3.66
C LYS A 87 3.80 12.51 3.85
N ILE A 88 4.77 13.12 4.53
CA ILE A 88 6.02 12.47 4.94
C ILE A 88 6.15 12.61 6.45
N THR A 89 6.39 11.49 7.13
CA THR A 89 6.73 11.45 8.55
C THR A 89 8.10 10.80 8.74
N ASN A 90 9.01 11.52 9.39
CA ASN A 90 10.33 11.03 9.77
C ASN A 90 10.36 10.78 11.27
N VAL A 91 10.94 9.65 11.67
CA VAL A 91 11.27 9.34 13.07
C VAL A 91 12.77 9.07 13.13
N ASP A 92 13.50 9.90 13.86
CA ASP A 92 14.95 9.75 13.99
C ASP A 92 15.33 8.63 14.98
N THR A 93 16.63 8.31 15.01
CA THR A 93 17.18 7.27 15.92
C THR A 93 17.04 7.60 17.42
N GLN A 94 16.71 8.85 17.77
CA GLN A 94 16.50 9.32 19.13
C GLN A 94 15.02 9.36 19.52
N GLY A 95 14.13 8.94 18.61
CA GLY A 95 12.69 8.94 18.77
C GLY A 95 12.05 10.32 18.57
N VAL A 96 12.76 11.30 18.01
CA VAL A 96 12.14 12.57 17.60
C VAL A 96 11.41 12.32 16.28
N PHE A 97 10.15 12.75 16.20
CA PHE A 97 9.39 12.70 14.96
C PHE A 97 9.12 14.09 14.41
N SER A 98 9.00 14.17 13.08
CA SER A 98 8.55 15.36 12.36
C SER A 98 7.74 14.94 11.16
N SER A 99 6.68 15.70 10.87
CA SER A 99 5.78 15.47 9.75
C SER A 99 5.67 16.73 8.89
N ARG A 100 5.49 16.52 7.59
CA ARG A 100 5.21 17.56 6.61
C ARG A 100 4.19 17.05 5.61
N ALA A 101 3.35 17.96 5.12
CA ALA A 101 2.35 17.69 4.09
C ALA A 101 2.65 18.51 2.83
N LEU A 102 2.34 17.96 1.66
CA LEU A 102 2.41 18.67 0.40
C LEU A 102 1.20 19.60 0.30
N ASP A 103 1.45 20.89 0.11
CA ASP A 103 0.41 21.84 -0.22
C ASP A 103 0.06 21.67 -1.73
N PRO A 104 -1.18 21.26 -2.08
CA PRO A 104 -1.52 20.93 -3.47
C PRO A 104 -1.60 22.16 -4.38
N ASP A 105 -1.83 23.36 -3.81
CA ASP A 105 -1.92 24.61 -4.57
C ASP A 105 -0.53 25.11 -4.99
N SER A 106 0.46 24.99 -4.11
CA SER A 106 1.81 25.52 -4.29
C SER A 106 2.86 24.46 -4.66
N GLY A 107 2.58 23.19 -4.41
CA GLY A 107 3.54 22.08 -4.55
C GLY A 107 4.69 22.14 -3.53
N ILE A 108 4.52 22.88 -2.42
CA ILE A 108 5.54 23.06 -1.39
C ILE A 108 5.22 22.18 -0.19
N TRP A 109 6.26 21.54 0.37
CA TRP A 109 6.14 20.80 1.63
C TRP A 109 6.06 21.74 2.82
N VAL A 110 4.97 21.64 3.58
CA VAL A 110 4.68 22.45 4.77
C VAL A 110 4.82 21.58 6.03
N PRO A 111 5.59 21.99 7.05
CA PRO A 111 5.65 21.28 8.32
C PRO A 111 4.26 21.25 9.00
N THR A 112 3.87 20.08 9.51
CA THR A 112 2.54 19.89 10.12
C THR A 112 2.60 19.48 11.59
N ASP A 113 3.54 18.63 11.97
CA ASP A 113 3.66 18.16 13.36
C ASP A 113 5.10 17.79 13.72
N SER A 114 5.42 17.80 15.01
CA SER A 114 6.70 17.31 15.52
C SER A 114 6.65 17.02 17.01
N GLY A 115 7.51 16.11 17.47
CA GLY A 115 7.57 15.77 18.88
C GLY A 115 8.57 14.66 19.18
N ARG A 116 8.41 14.03 20.34
CA ARG A 116 9.26 12.92 20.77
C ARG A 116 8.42 11.73 21.21
N LEU A 117 8.73 10.57 20.67
CA LEU A 117 8.19 9.28 21.08
C LEU A 117 8.86 8.87 22.39
N GLY A 118 8.06 8.53 23.40
CA GLY A 118 8.53 8.23 24.76
C GLY A 118 7.49 7.49 25.58
#